data_AF-A0A3B5MUY8-F1
#
_entry.id   AF-A0A3B5MUY8-F1
#
_cell.length_a   1.000
_cell.length_b   1.000
_cell.length_c   1.000
_cell.angle_alpha   90.00
_cell.angle_beta   90.00
_cell.angle_gamma   90.00
#
_symmetry.space_group_name_H-M   'P 1'
#
loop_
_entity.id
_entity.type
_entity.pdbx_description
1 polymer ?
#
loop_
_entity_poly.entity_id
_entity_poly.type
_entity_poly.pdbx_seq_one_letter_code
_entity_poly.pdbx_strand_id
1 'polypeptide(L)'
;MSNNEYLLLFLASYKKNPEDLAILYSNRAASYLKDGNCSECVKDCDTSLQLFPFNVKSLLRRAAACEALERYRHAYIDYKTALQIDCNIAAAHDGTNRMTKALTEADGPSWREKLPPIPTVPLSVREKLAQQAAGGVPKANPAPQQNGIKKTDKPAPSDKDMKKAQALKEEGNSLVKKGEHKKAIEKYSQSLKLNPNEITTYTNRALCYLSVKQYRDAVRDCSEALRMDGGSVKALYRRAQAHKELKDLKACVDDLNLLLKVEPKNTAALKLLQEAQKKKK
;
A
#
# COMPACT_ATOMS: atom_id res chain seq x y z
N MET A 1 41.69 -1.35 -8.21
CA MET A 1 40.39 -2.03 -8.40
C MET A 1 39.88 -2.45 -7.05
N SER A 2 38.67 -2.03 -6.68
CA SER A 2 38.05 -2.37 -5.39
C SER A 2 37.65 -3.85 -5.36
N ASN A 3 37.62 -4.49 -4.19
CA ASN A 3 37.15 -5.88 -4.02
C ASN A 3 35.76 -6.12 -4.66
N ASN A 4 34.95 -5.07 -4.83
CA ASN A 4 33.63 -5.14 -5.47
C ASN A 4 33.68 -5.24 -7.00
N GLU A 5 34.75 -4.77 -7.66
CA GLU A 5 34.91 -4.88 -9.12
C GLU A 5 35.30 -6.30 -9.53
N TYR A 6 36.16 -6.96 -8.74
CA TYR A 6 36.55 -8.36 -8.96
C TYR A 6 35.35 -9.31 -8.83
N LEU A 7 34.43 -9.05 -7.89
CA LEU A 7 33.22 -9.86 -7.72
C LEU A 7 32.29 -9.78 -8.95
N LEU A 8 32.19 -8.62 -9.59
CA LEU A 8 31.34 -8.43 -10.78
C LEU A 8 31.96 -8.98 -12.06
N LEU A 9 33.27 -8.83 -12.24
CA LEU A 9 34.00 -9.45 -13.35
C LEU A 9 34.01 -10.98 -13.26
N PHE A 10 34.15 -11.54 -12.05
CA PHE A 10 34.11 -12.98 -11.82
C PHE A 10 32.71 -13.57 -12.07
N LEU A 11 31.64 -12.80 -11.83
CA LEU A 11 30.25 -13.23 -12.02
C LEU A 11 29.70 -13.00 -13.44
N ALA A 12 30.24 -12.04 -14.19
CA ALA A 12 29.93 -11.87 -15.61
C ALA A 12 30.34 -13.08 -16.48
N SER A 13 31.32 -13.86 -15.99
CA SER A 13 31.79 -15.12 -16.59
C SER A 13 30.80 -16.30 -16.40
N TYR A 14 29.91 -16.22 -15.41
CA TYR A 14 28.99 -17.30 -15.06
C TYR A 14 27.60 -16.97 -15.61
N LYS A 15 27.08 -17.78 -16.57
CA LYS A 15 25.74 -17.63 -17.19
C LYS A 15 24.62 -17.51 -16.12
N LYS A 16 24.33 -16.29 -15.66
CA LYS A 16 23.25 -16.00 -14.73
C LYS A 16 22.20 -15.09 -15.37
N ASN A 17 20.96 -15.33 -14.97
CA ASN A 17 19.77 -14.64 -15.44
C ASN A 17 19.96 -13.11 -15.28
N PRO A 18 19.60 -12.26 -16.28
CA PRO A 18 19.69 -10.81 -16.16
C PRO A 18 19.01 -10.25 -14.90
N GLU A 19 17.96 -10.91 -14.38
CA GLU A 19 17.32 -10.56 -13.11
C GLU A 19 18.28 -10.67 -11.89
N ASP A 20 19.11 -11.72 -11.83
CA ASP A 20 20.09 -11.92 -10.75
C ASP A 20 21.18 -10.87 -10.79
N LEU A 21 21.64 -10.53 -11.99
CA LEU A 21 22.63 -9.49 -12.20
C LEU A 21 22.08 -8.12 -11.78
N ALA A 22 20.81 -7.84 -12.09
CA ALA A 22 20.15 -6.62 -11.65
C ALA A 22 20.08 -6.51 -10.12
N ILE A 23 19.84 -7.62 -9.40
CA ILE A 23 19.83 -7.66 -7.93
C ILE A 23 21.22 -7.32 -7.37
N LEU A 24 22.29 -7.85 -7.97
CA LEU A 24 23.67 -7.58 -7.54
C LEU A 24 24.02 -6.10 -7.68
N TYR A 25 23.74 -5.49 -8.84
CA TYR A 25 23.93 -4.04 -9.02
C TYR A 25 23.10 -3.23 -8.02
N SER A 26 21.86 -3.63 -7.75
CA SER A 26 21.03 -2.98 -6.75
C SER A 26 21.65 -3.06 -5.34
N ASN A 27 22.22 -4.21 -4.97
CA ASN A 27 22.88 -4.39 -3.67
C ASN A 27 24.19 -3.59 -3.57
N ARG A 28 24.97 -3.50 -4.65
CA ARG A 28 26.16 -2.64 -4.70
C ARG A 28 25.80 -1.16 -4.57
N ALA A 29 24.75 -0.70 -5.26
CA ALA A 29 24.20 0.64 -5.10
C ALA A 29 23.81 0.98 -3.64
N ALA A 30 23.27 0.00 -2.90
CA ALA A 30 22.96 0.18 -1.48
C ALA A 30 24.20 0.43 -0.61
N SER A 31 25.35 -0.12 -1.00
CA SER A 31 26.63 0.12 -0.31
C SER A 31 27.11 1.54 -0.61
N TYR A 32 27.06 1.96 -1.88
CA TYR A 32 27.42 3.34 -2.26
C TYR A 32 26.58 4.41 -1.57
N LEU A 33 25.28 4.17 -1.34
CA LEU A 33 24.44 5.08 -0.54
C LEU A 33 24.92 5.21 0.91
N LYS A 34 25.36 4.12 1.53
CA LYS A 34 25.90 4.15 2.90
C LYS A 34 27.23 4.88 2.96
N ASP A 35 28.04 4.73 1.91
CA ASP A 35 29.34 5.40 1.76
C ASP A 35 29.20 6.87 1.33
N GLY A 36 27.97 7.36 1.07
CA GLY A 36 27.70 8.72 0.59
C GLY A 36 28.03 8.95 -0.89
N ASN A 37 28.52 7.92 -1.61
CA ASN A 37 28.88 8.00 -3.02
C ASN A 37 27.62 7.91 -3.91
N CYS A 38 26.87 9.01 -3.98
CA CYS A 38 25.58 9.04 -4.65
C CYS A 38 25.69 8.94 -6.18
N SER A 39 26.78 9.41 -6.79
CA SER A 39 26.99 9.35 -8.24
C SER A 39 27.16 7.90 -8.74
N GLU A 40 27.98 7.09 -8.07
CA GLU A 40 28.14 5.67 -8.40
C GLU A 40 26.88 4.86 -8.09
N CYS A 41 26.15 5.21 -7.03
CA CYS A 41 24.85 4.61 -6.75
C CYS A 41 23.86 4.77 -7.92
N VAL A 42 23.79 5.97 -8.51
CA VAL A 42 22.89 6.22 -9.64
C VAL A 42 23.25 5.34 -10.84
N LYS A 43 24.54 5.24 -11.18
CA LYS A 43 25.03 4.41 -12.30
C LYS A 43 24.66 2.93 -12.13
N ASP A 44 24.84 2.40 -10.92
CA ASP A 44 24.49 1.02 -10.61
C ASP A 44 22.98 0.78 -10.66
N CYS A 45 22.19 1.74 -10.18
CA CYS A 45 20.74 1.64 -10.28
C CYS A 45 20.26 1.73 -11.73
N ASP A 46 20.88 2.57 -12.57
CA ASP A 46 20.58 2.65 -14.00
C ASP A 46 20.87 1.32 -14.70
N THR A 47 22.04 0.74 -14.44
CA THR A 47 22.43 -0.58 -14.98
C THR A 47 21.46 -1.66 -14.50
N SER A 48 21.09 -1.65 -13.23
CA SER A 48 20.10 -2.56 -12.66
C SER A 48 18.74 -2.44 -13.35
N LEU A 49 18.28 -1.22 -13.65
CA LEU A 49 16.97 -0.97 -14.26
C LEU A 49 16.96 -1.21 -15.77
N GLN A 50 18.11 -1.14 -16.45
CA GLN A 50 18.25 -1.58 -17.84
C GLN A 50 18.11 -3.11 -17.94
N LEU A 51 18.67 -3.84 -16.98
CA LEU A 51 18.62 -5.31 -16.94
C LEU A 51 17.26 -5.84 -16.45
N PHE A 52 16.68 -5.21 -15.43
CA PHE A 52 15.36 -5.54 -14.89
C PHE A 52 14.54 -4.27 -14.65
N PRO A 53 13.76 -3.84 -15.66
CA PRO A 53 12.90 -2.67 -15.54
C PRO A 53 11.95 -2.79 -14.36
N PHE A 54 11.69 -1.66 -13.69
CA PHE A 54 10.76 -1.58 -12.56
C PHE A 54 11.21 -2.36 -11.30
N ASN A 55 12.52 -2.60 -11.13
CA ASN A 55 13.07 -3.06 -9.87
C ASN A 55 12.83 -2.01 -8.76
N VAL A 56 11.89 -2.29 -7.86
CA VAL A 56 11.50 -1.38 -6.77
C VAL A 56 12.69 -0.93 -5.93
N LYS A 57 13.60 -1.85 -5.57
CA LYS A 57 14.76 -1.50 -4.74
C LYS A 57 15.71 -0.54 -5.46
N SER A 58 15.96 -0.78 -6.75
CA SER A 58 16.83 0.08 -7.56
C SER A 58 16.20 1.46 -7.79
N LEU A 59 14.88 1.54 -8.00
CA LEU A 59 14.16 2.82 -8.09
C LEU A 59 14.28 3.64 -6.79
N LEU A 60 14.04 3.03 -5.63
CA LEU A 60 14.13 3.73 -4.34
C LEU A 60 15.56 4.18 -4.03
N ARG A 61 16.56 3.34 -4.35
CA ARG A 61 17.97 3.68 -4.15
C ARG A 61 18.41 4.81 -5.07
N ARG A 62 18.01 4.77 -6.35
CA ARG A 62 18.28 5.86 -7.30
C ARG A 62 17.61 7.16 -6.88
N ALA A 63 16.37 7.10 -6.39
CA ALA A 63 15.64 8.25 -5.88
C ALA A 63 16.36 8.91 -4.70
N ALA A 64 16.80 8.12 -3.71
CA ALA A 64 17.55 8.61 -2.56
C ALA A 64 18.91 9.22 -2.97
N ALA A 65 19.61 8.60 -3.92
CA ALA A 65 20.87 9.15 -4.43
C ALA A 65 20.66 10.44 -5.23
N CYS A 66 19.58 10.54 -6.02
CA CYS A 66 19.22 11.76 -6.74
C CYS A 66 18.79 12.88 -5.79
N GLU A 67 18.12 12.54 -4.69
CA GLU A 67 17.78 13.49 -3.62
C GLU A 67 19.04 14.08 -2.98
N ALA A 68 20.03 13.25 -2.66
CA ALA A 68 21.31 13.71 -2.12
C ALA A 68 22.15 14.53 -3.11
N LEU A 69 21.93 14.36 -4.42
CA LEU A 69 22.56 15.15 -5.50
C LEU A 69 21.72 16.35 -5.93
N GLU A 70 20.65 16.68 -5.20
CA GLU A 70 19.70 17.77 -5.52
C GLU A 70 19.01 17.65 -6.90
N ARG A 71 19.01 16.44 -7.47
CA ARG A 71 18.32 16.11 -8.72
C ARG A 71 16.85 15.77 -8.44
N TYR A 72 16.12 16.70 -7.84
CA TYR A 72 14.78 16.47 -7.28
C TYR A 72 13.74 15.99 -8.30
N ARG A 73 13.82 16.45 -9.56
CA ARG A 73 12.89 16.02 -10.63
C ARG A 73 13.04 14.53 -10.94
N HIS A 74 14.28 14.03 -10.99
CA HIS A 74 14.56 12.61 -11.25
C HIS A 74 14.14 11.75 -10.05
N ALA A 75 14.47 12.20 -8.83
CA ALA A 75 14.06 11.55 -7.60
C ALA A 75 12.52 11.43 -7.49
N TYR A 76 11.79 12.50 -7.83
CA TYR A 76 10.33 12.50 -7.83
C TYR A 76 9.73 11.43 -8.76
N ILE A 77 10.27 11.32 -9.97
CA ILE A 77 9.82 10.32 -10.94
C ILE A 77 10.03 8.91 -10.40
N ASP A 78 11.20 8.63 -9.84
CA ASP A 78 11.52 7.29 -9.33
C ASP A 78 10.64 6.91 -8.14
N TYR A 79 10.39 7.83 -7.21
CA TYR A 79 9.44 7.59 -6.12
C TYR A 79 8.02 7.35 -6.64
N LYS A 80 7.56 8.13 -7.63
CA LYS A 80 6.25 7.93 -8.24
C LYS A 80 6.15 6.61 -9.01
N THR A 81 7.19 6.22 -9.74
CA THR A 81 7.26 4.94 -10.45
C THR A 81 7.27 3.77 -9.45
N ALA A 82 7.98 3.88 -8.34
CA ALA A 82 7.93 2.89 -7.26
C ALA A 82 6.50 2.75 -6.69
N LEU A 83 5.81 3.87 -6.44
CA LEU A 83 4.43 3.89 -5.95
C LEU A 83 3.39 3.36 -6.95
N GLN A 84 3.70 3.39 -8.25
CA GLN A 84 2.87 2.72 -9.26
C GLN A 84 2.95 1.19 -9.16
N ILE A 85 4.06 0.66 -8.66
CA ILE A 85 4.30 -0.78 -8.48
C ILE A 85 3.73 -1.24 -7.14
N ASP A 86 4.14 -0.58 -6.05
CA ASP A 86 3.67 -0.86 -4.70
C ASP A 86 3.34 0.45 -3.98
N CYS A 87 2.07 0.63 -3.68
CA CYS A 87 1.56 1.84 -3.05
C CYS A 87 1.77 1.87 -1.53
N ASN A 88 2.26 0.79 -0.91
CA ASN A 88 2.48 0.69 0.54
C ASN A 88 3.90 1.08 0.97
N ILE A 89 4.74 1.54 0.06
CA ILE A 89 6.11 1.96 0.36
C ILE A 89 6.10 3.33 1.03
N ALA A 90 6.17 3.36 2.37
CA ALA A 90 6.21 4.59 3.16
C ALA A 90 7.36 5.53 2.74
N ALA A 91 8.57 4.99 2.54
CA ALA A 91 9.73 5.75 2.11
C ALA A 91 9.51 6.50 0.78
N ALA A 92 8.69 5.96 -0.13
CA ALA A 92 8.38 6.59 -1.40
C ALA A 92 7.32 7.70 -1.26
N HIS A 93 6.36 7.56 -0.35
CA HIS A 93 5.44 8.65 0.00
C HIS A 93 6.19 9.82 0.64
N ASP A 94 7.06 9.52 1.62
CA ASP A 94 7.86 10.53 2.30
C ASP A 94 8.80 11.25 1.32
N GLY A 95 9.48 10.48 0.47
CA GLY A 95 10.30 11.02 -0.62
C GLY A 95 9.51 11.90 -1.57
N THR A 96 8.33 11.47 -2.01
CA THR A 96 7.44 12.27 -2.87
C THR A 96 7.05 13.60 -2.23
N ASN A 97 6.72 13.59 -0.94
CA ASN A 97 6.34 14.80 -0.20
C ASN A 97 7.52 15.77 -0.06
N ARG A 98 8.71 15.26 0.27
CA ARG A 98 9.94 16.07 0.32
C ARG A 98 10.26 16.68 -1.05
N MET A 99 10.21 15.89 -2.11
CA MET A 99 10.47 16.37 -3.47
C MET A 99 9.44 17.39 -3.93
N THR A 100 8.16 17.19 -3.59
CA THR A 100 7.09 18.16 -3.89
C THR A 100 7.37 19.51 -3.24
N LYS A 101 7.80 19.51 -1.97
CA LYS A 101 8.17 20.74 -1.25
C LYS A 101 9.36 21.41 -1.91
N ALA A 102 10.46 20.69 -2.12
CA ALA A 102 11.68 21.23 -2.73
C ALA A 102 11.44 21.79 -4.15
N LEU A 103 10.65 21.10 -4.97
CA LEU A 103 10.31 21.55 -6.32
C LEU A 103 9.35 22.74 -6.32
N THR A 104 8.41 22.80 -5.38
CA THR A 104 7.52 23.96 -5.23
C THR A 104 8.30 25.20 -4.78
N GLU A 105 9.29 25.04 -3.92
CA GLU A 105 10.18 26.13 -3.49
C GLU A 105 11.09 26.62 -4.62
N ALA A 106 11.62 25.71 -5.45
CA ALA A 106 12.53 26.07 -6.53
C ALA A 106 11.84 26.65 -7.77
N ASP A 107 10.71 26.06 -8.20
CA ASP A 107 10.07 26.36 -9.48
C ASP A 107 8.68 27.01 -9.34
N GLY A 108 8.15 27.14 -8.12
CA GLY A 108 6.81 27.66 -7.87
C GLY A 108 5.69 26.69 -8.31
N PRO A 109 4.43 27.16 -8.44
CA PRO A 109 3.27 26.30 -8.73
C PRO A 109 3.34 25.50 -10.04
N SER A 110 4.14 25.95 -11.00
CA SER A 110 4.32 25.34 -12.34
C SER A 110 5.44 24.29 -12.40
N TRP A 111 6.02 23.91 -11.25
CA TRP A 111 7.10 22.91 -11.19
C TRP A 111 6.76 21.58 -11.88
N ARG A 112 5.46 21.22 -11.93
CA ARG A 112 4.96 20.02 -12.61
C ARG A 112 5.11 20.05 -14.12
N GLU A 113 5.06 21.23 -14.74
CA GLU A 113 5.21 21.39 -16.19
C GLU A 113 6.66 21.14 -16.64
N LYS A 114 7.61 21.33 -15.73
CA LYS A 114 9.05 21.10 -15.95
C LYS A 114 9.47 19.64 -15.69
N LEU A 115 8.54 18.76 -15.34
CA LEU A 115 8.85 17.35 -15.08
C LEU A 115 8.98 16.56 -16.38
N PRO A 116 9.98 15.66 -16.46
CA PRO A 116 9.97 14.62 -17.48
C PRO A 116 8.72 13.73 -17.34
N PRO A 117 8.26 13.09 -18.44
CA PRO A 117 7.12 12.19 -18.40
C PRO A 117 7.42 11.00 -17.47
N ILE A 118 6.49 10.73 -16.55
CA ILE A 118 6.60 9.61 -15.62
C ILE A 118 6.39 8.30 -16.40
N PRO A 119 7.31 7.33 -16.33
CA PRO A 119 7.14 6.04 -16.98
C PRO A 119 5.88 5.32 -16.48
N THR A 120 5.01 4.91 -17.41
CA THR A 120 3.83 4.11 -17.09
C THR A 120 4.24 2.67 -16.87
N VAL A 121 4.03 2.15 -15.66
CA VAL A 121 4.31 0.74 -15.36
C VAL A 121 3.17 -0.14 -15.91
N PRO A 122 3.43 -1.08 -16.84
CA PRO A 122 2.39 -1.98 -17.37
C PRO A 122 1.74 -2.84 -16.27
N LEU A 123 0.45 -3.14 -16.43
CA LEU A 123 -0.30 -3.96 -15.46
C LEU A 123 0.32 -5.34 -15.25
N SER A 124 0.84 -5.96 -16.31
CA SER A 124 1.54 -7.26 -16.24
C SER A 124 2.76 -7.25 -15.32
N VAL A 125 3.48 -6.13 -15.27
CA VAL A 125 4.65 -5.96 -14.39
C VAL A 125 4.21 -5.79 -12.94
N ARG A 126 3.16 -4.98 -12.70
CA ARG A 126 2.56 -4.81 -11.37
C ARG A 126 2.03 -6.14 -10.83
N GLU A 127 1.38 -6.93 -11.67
CA GLU A 127 0.87 -8.26 -11.33
C GLU A 127 2.00 -9.27 -11.07
N LYS A 128 3.05 -9.30 -11.90
CA LYS A 128 4.21 -10.21 -11.71
C LYS A 128 4.95 -9.88 -10.41
N LEU A 129 5.21 -8.59 -10.14
CA LEU A 129 5.91 -8.15 -8.92
C LEU A 129 5.03 -8.34 -7.67
N ALA A 130 3.72 -8.09 -7.74
CA ALA A 130 2.80 -8.41 -6.66
C ALA A 130 2.73 -9.92 -6.38
N GLN A 131 2.76 -10.76 -7.43
CA GLN A 131 2.80 -12.22 -7.30
C GLN A 131 4.14 -12.72 -6.74
N GLN A 132 5.27 -12.08 -7.08
CA GLN A 132 6.59 -12.39 -6.51
C GLN A 132 6.71 -11.95 -5.04
N ALA A 133 6.14 -10.80 -4.67
CA ALA A 133 6.03 -10.36 -3.28
C ALA A 133 5.08 -11.25 -2.45
N ALA A 134 4.05 -11.82 -3.09
CA ALA A 134 3.13 -12.81 -2.50
C ALA A 134 3.63 -14.27 -2.62
N GLY A 135 4.82 -14.50 -3.19
CA GLY A 135 5.39 -15.79 -3.58
C GLY A 135 5.87 -16.69 -2.43
N GLY A 136 5.14 -16.71 -1.32
CA GLY A 136 5.25 -17.70 -0.25
C GLY A 136 4.01 -18.60 -0.09
N VAL A 137 3.00 -18.52 -0.96
CA VAL A 137 1.82 -19.42 -0.91
C VAL A 137 1.27 -19.67 -2.35
N PRO A 138 0.93 -20.92 -2.74
CA PRO A 138 0.43 -21.24 -4.08
C PRO A 138 -0.98 -20.73 -4.38
N LYS A 139 -1.18 -20.40 -5.66
CA LYS A 139 -2.38 -19.82 -6.31
C LYS A 139 -3.66 -20.66 -6.15
N ALA A 140 -4.79 -19.97 -6.00
CA ALA A 140 -6.10 -20.38 -6.50
C ALA A 140 -6.58 -19.36 -7.55
N ASN A 141 -7.11 -19.86 -8.67
CA ASN A 141 -7.41 -19.14 -9.92
C ASN A 141 -8.48 -18.01 -9.79
N PRO A 142 -8.46 -17.03 -10.72
CA PRO A 142 -9.30 -15.83 -10.67
C PRO A 142 -10.65 -16.02 -11.36
N ALA A 143 -11.67 -15.33 -10.86
CA ALA A 143 -12.95 -15.10 -11.54
C ALA A 143 -13.21 -13.58 -11.66
N PRO A 144 -13.98 -13.13 -12.67
CA PRO A 144 -13.62 -11.96 -13.47
C PRO A 144 -14.12 -10.61 -12.95
N GLN A 145 -13.29 -9.61 -13.23
CA GLN A 145 -13.52 -8.17 -13.44
C GLN A 145 -14.90 -7.60 -13.08
N GLN A 146 -14.90 -6.56 -12.23
CA GLN A 146 -15.66 -5.33 -12.51
C GLN A 146 -14.89 -4.08 -12.04
N ASN A 147 -14.44 -3.32 -13.04
CA ASN A 147 -14.51 -1.86 -13.17
C ASN A 147 -14.18 -0.97 -11.96
N GLY A 148 -13.01 -0.32 -12.10
CA GLY A 148 -12.94 1.14 -12.13
C GLY A 148 -12.95 1.87 -10.79
N ILE A 149 -11.75 2.12 -10.25
CA ILE A 149 -11.58 3.25 -9.32
C ILE A 149 -10.49 4.15 -9.89
N LYS A 150 -10.95 5.23 -10.54
CA LYS A 150 -10.19 6.47 -10.73
C LYS A 150 -9.62 6.87 -9.35
N LYS A 151 -8.31 6.75 -9.17
CA LYS A 151 -7.61 7.49 -8.11
C LYS A 151 -7.74 8.96 -8.47
N THR A 152 -8.64 9.67 -7.78
CA THR A 152 -8.75 11.12 -7.92
C THR A 152 -7.60 11.74 -7.16
N ASP A 153 -6.68 12.37 -7.89
CA ASP A 153 -5.78 13.41 -7.39
C ASP A 153 -6.61 14.56 -6.82
N LYS A 154 -7.10 14.43 -5.58
CA LYS A 154 -7.76 15.54 -4.88
C LYS A 154 -6.78 16.15 -3.88
N PRO A 155 -6.70 17.50 -3.81
CA PRO A 155 -5.97 18.21 -2.77
C PRO A 155 -6.45 17.78 -1.38
N ALA A 156 -5.62 17.99 -0.36
CA ALA A 156 -5.98 17.74 1.03
C ALA A 156 -7.37 18.33 1.35
N PRO A 157 -8.24 17.61 2.08
CA PRO A 157 -9.62 18.05 2.31
C PRO A 157 -9.66 19.44 2.93
N SER A 158 -10.46 20.36 2.38
CA SER A 158 -10.66 21.67 3.00
C SER A 158 -11.38 21.53 4.35
N ASP A 159 -11.23 22.47 5.28
CA ASP A 159 -11.94 22.45 6.57
C ASP A 159 -13.46 22.32 6.42
N LYS A 160 -14.00 22.88 5.34
CA LYS A 160 -15.42 22.77 4.98
C LYS A 160 -15.79 21.35 4.56
N ASP A 161 -14.93 20.67 3.80
CA ASP A 161 -15.12 19.28 3.40
C ASP A 161 -15.01 18.34 4.60
N MET A 162 -14.10 18.62 5.55
CA MET A 162 -13.97 17.85 6.80
C MET A 162 -15.23 17.96 7.67
N LYS A 163 -15.77 19.17 7.85
CA LYS A 163 -17.05 19.38 8.56
C LYS A 163 -18.21 18.67 7.87
N LYS A 164 -18.27 18.74 6.54
CA LYS A 164 -19.31 18.04 5.76
C LYS A 164 -19.17 16.52 5.85
N ALA A 165 -17.95 16.00 5.82
CA ALA A 165 -17.67 14.57 6.00
C ALA A 165 -18.14 14.09 7.38
N GLN A 166 -17.91 14.89 8.43
CA GLN A 166 -18.34 14.61 9.78
C GLN A 166 -19.88 14.57 9.90
N ALA A 167 -20.58 15.55 9.33
CA ALA A 167 -22.05 15.56 9.33
C ALA A 167 -22.63 14.32 8.61
N LEU A 168 -22.04 13.92 7.47
CA LEU A 168 -22.43 12.70 6.76
C LEU A 168 -22.17 11.42 7.57
N LYS A 169 -21.08 11.39 8.35
CA LYS A 169 -20.79 10.29 9.29
C LYS A 169 -21.85 10.20 10.38
N GLU A 170 -22.26 11.34 10.94
CA GLU A 170 -23.28 11.41 11.98
C GLU A 170 -24.68 11.02 11.47
N GLU A 171 -25.05 11.44 10.25
CA GLU A 171 -26.25 10.95 9.58
C GLU A 171 -26.21 9.43 9.38
N GLY A 172 -25.08 8.89 8.91
CA GLY A 172 -24.85 7.45 8.80
C GLY A 172 -25.06 6.73 10.14
N ASN A 173 -24.49 7.27 11.23
CA ASN A 173 -24.65 6.71 12.58
C ASN A 173 -26.13 6.71 13.02
N SER A 174 -26.87 7.78 12.72
CA SER A 174 -28.31 7.87 13.01
C SER A 174 -29.12 6.82 12.25
N LEU A 175 -28.81 6.61 10.96
CA LEU A 175 -29.43 5.57 10.14
C LEU A 175 -29.12 4.15 10.65
N VAL A 176 -27.90 3.90 11.15
CA VAL A 176 -27.55 2.63 11.80
C VAL A 176 -28.42 2.37 13.02
N LYS A 177 -28.64 3.39 13.87
CA LYS A 177 -29.53 3.27 15.04
C LYS A 177 -30.98 2.95 14.66
N LYS A 178 -31.42 3.38 13.48
CA LYS A 178 -32.74 3.07 12.91
C LYS A 178 -32.79 1.73 12.16
N GLY A 179 -31.69 1.00 12.05
CA GLY A 179 -31.59 -0.25 11.29
C GLY A 179 -31.52 -0.07 9.76
N GLU A 180 -31.42 1.16 9.27
CA GLU A 180 -31.40 1.50 7.84
C GLU A 180 -29.99 1.33 7.24
N HIS A 181 -29.44 0.12 7.30
CA HIS A 181 -28.04 -0.16 6.98
C HIS A 181 -27.62 0.20 5.54
N LYS A 182 -28.49 0.01 4.55
CA LYS A 182 -28.19 0.39 3.15
C LYS A 182 -28.03 1.91 2.98
N LYS A 183 -28.93 2.70 3.57
CA LYS A 183 -28.82 4.17 3.54
C LYS A 183 -27.62 4.67 4.34
N ALA A 184 -27.30 4.01 5.45
CA ALA A 184 -26.09 4.31 6.22
C ALA A 184 -24.81 4.11 5.38
N ILE A 185 -24.74 3.02 4.59
CA ILE A 185 -23.62 2.75 3.67
C ILE A 185 -23.44 3.90 2.66
N GLU A 186 -24.53 4.43 2.09
CA GLU A 186 -24.47 5.55 1.16
C GLU A 186 -23.89 6.80 1.83
N LYS A 187 -24.37 7.14 3.04
CA LYS A 187 -23.88 8.30 3.80
C LYS A 187 -22.42 8.18 4.20
N TYR A 188 -22.00 7.01 4.69
CA TYR A 188 -20.59 6.75 4.97
C TYR A 188 -19.73 6.80 3.70
N SER A 189 -20.23 6.33 2.57
CA SER A 189 -19.51 6.41 1.30
C SER A 189 -19.35 7.85 0.82
N GLN A 190 -20.35 8.71 1.03
CA GLN A 190 -20.24 10.15 0.78
C GLN A 190 -19.25 10.82 1.74
N SER A 191 -19.26 10.44 3.02
CA SER A 191 -18.30 10.91 4.03
C SER A 191 -16.86 10.57 3.63
N LEU A 192 -16.59 9.31 3.26
CA LEU A 192 -15.26 8.84 2.86
C LEU A 192 -14.76 9.43 1.54
N LYS A 193 -15.66 9.88 0.65
CA LYS A 193 -15.27 10.65 -0.55
C LYS A 193 -14.71 12.03 -0.22
N LEU A 194 -15.08 12.59 0.94
CA LEU A 194 -14.63 13.90 1.41
C LEU A 194 -13.45 13.77 2.38
N ASN A 195 -13.49 12.80 3.29
CA ASN A 195 -12.38 12.48 4.19
C ASN A 195 -12.04 10.98 4.11
N PRO A 196 -11.09 10.59 3.24
CA PRO A 196 -10.68 9.20 3.08
C PRO A 196 -9.80 8.67 4.22
N ASN A 197 -9.40 9.49 5.19
CA ASN A 197 -8.53 9.08 6.30
C ASN A 197 -9.30 8.85 7.61
N GLU A 198 -10.62 8.71 7.56
CA GLU A 198 -11.48 8.54 8.73
C GLU A 198 -11.71 7.06 9.06
N ILE A 199 -10.90 6.53 9.99
CA ILE A 199 -10.90 5.12 10.44
C ILE A 199 -12.29 4.69 10.95
N THR A 200 -12.93 5.53 11.77
CA THR A 200 -14.24 5.22 12.37
C THR A 200 -15.31 5.00 11.30
N THR A 201 -15.29 5.79 10.22
CA THR A 201 -16.26 5.67 9.14
C THR A 201 -16.10 4.36 8.37
N TYR A 202 -14.86 3.95 8.08
CA TYR A 202 -14.61 2.62 7.48
C TYR A 202 -15.14 1.50 8.35
N THR A 203 -14.82 1.50 9.64
CA THR A 203 -15.30 0.44 10.54
C THR A 203 -16.82 0.43 10.63
N ASN A 204 -17.48 1.59 10.72
CA ASN A 204 -18.94 1.68 10.82
C ASN A 204 -19.65 1.26 9.53
N ARG A 205 -19.07 1.57 8.36
CA ARG A 205 -19.58 1.08 7.08
C ARG A 205 -19.39 -0.44 6.94
N ALA A 206 -18.27 -0.98 7.41
CA ALA A 206 -18.05 -2.44 7.46
C ALA A 206 -19.10 -3.16 8.33
N LEU A 207 -19.49 -2.58 9.46
CA LEU A 207 -20.60 -3.10 10.28
C LEU A 207 -21.90 -3.18 9.47
N CYS A 208 -22.22 -2.14 8.70
CA CYS A 208 -23.41 -2.12 7.86
C CYS A 208 -23.33 -3.17 6.76
N TYR A 209 -22.16 -3.34 6.14
CA TYR A 209 -21.90 -4.39 5.16
C TYR A 209 -22.10 -5.79 5.73
N LEU A 210 -21.68 -6.05 6.97
CA LEU A 210 -21.99 -7.30 7.68
C LEU A 210 -23.50 -7.50 7.82
N SER A 211 -24.25 -6.47 8.26
CA SER A 211 -25.71 -6.56 8.42
C SER A 211 -26.44 -6.83 7.11
N VAL A 212 -25.95 -6.32 5.98
CA VAL A 212 -26.54 -6.57 4.64
C VAL A 212 -25.90 -7.76 3.91
N LYS A 213 -25.08 -8.57 4.59
CA LYS A 213 -24.39 -9.77 4.07
C LYS A 213 -23.42 -9.51 2.91
N GLN A 214 -22.92 -8.28 2.79
CA GLN A 214 -21.87 -7.90 1.83
C GLN A 214 -20.48 -8.10 2.46
N TYR A 215 -20.13 -9.36 2.73
CA TYR A 215 -18.96 -9.70 3.54
C TYR A 215 -17.63 -9.28 2.89
N ARG A 216 -17.50 -9.34 1.56
CA ARG A 216 -16.28 -8.90 0.85
C ARG A 216 -16.02 -7.40 1.00
N ASP A 217 -17.08 -6.59 0.94
CA ASP A 217 -16.97 -5.15 1.14
C ASP A 217 -16.63 -4.81 2.60
N ALA A 218 -17.17 -5.58 3.55
CA ALA A 218 -16.80 -5.46 4.97
C ALA A 218 -15.31 -5.75 5.20
N VAL A 219 -14.76 -6.80 4.56
CA VAL A 219 -13.32 -7.13 4.63
C VAL A 219 -12.47 -6.00 4.08
N ARG A 220 -12.86 -5.43 2.93
CA ARG A 220 -12.13 -4.32 2.30
C ARG A 220 -12.08 -3.10 3.22
N ASP A 221 -13.23 -2.70 3.77
CA ASP A 221 -13.31 -1.54 4.66
C ASP A 221 -12.55 -1.74 5.97
N CYS A 222 -12.63 -2.94 6.57
CA CYS A 222 -11.84 -3.23 7.77
C CYS A 222 -10.33 -3.25 7.47
N SER A 223 -9.92 -3.69 6.27
CA SER A 223 -8.51 -3.70 5.87
C SER A 223 -7.98 -2.28 5.66
N GLU A 224 -8.78 -1.36 5.11
CA GLU A 224 -8.41 0.07 5.05
C GLU A 224 -8.30 0.68 6.46
N ALA A 225 -9.23 0.37 7.36
CA ALA A 225 -9.14 0.82 8.75
C ALA A 225 -7.87 0.29 9.43
N LEU A 226 -7.51 -0.98 9.22
CA LEU A 226 -6.32 -1.61 9.80
C LEU A 226 -5.01 -1.13 9.17
N ARG A 227 -5.05 -0.64 7.92
CA ARG A 227 -3.91 0.02 7.28
C ARG A 227 -3.58 1.35 7.97
N MET A 228 -4.59 2.05 8.49
CA MET A 228 -4.44 3.32 9.22
C MET A 228 -4.14 3.09 10.70
N ASP A 229 -4.81 2.12 11.32
CA ASP A 229 -4.61 1.71 12.71
C ASP A 229 -4.61 0.18 12.82
N GLY A 230 -3.41 -0.41 12.79
CA GLY A 230 -3.22 -1.86 12.85
C GLY A 230 -3.66 -2.49 14.19
N GLY A 231 -3.89 -1.68 15.23
CA GLY A 231 -4.36 -2.14 16.54
C GLY A 231 -5.88 -2.07 16.71
N SER A 232 -6.63 -1.68 15.68
CA SER A 232 -8.07 -1.45 15.82
C SER A 232 -8.85 -2.73 16.10
N VAL A 233 -9.16 -2.97 17.39
CA VAL A 233 -9.94 -4.12 17.88
C VAL A 233 -11.27 -4.26 17.14
N LYS A 234 -11.98 -3.15 16.90
CA LYS A 234 -13.27 -3.15 16.17
C LYS A 234 -13.10 -3.61 14.72
N ALA A 235 -12.04 -3.16 14.05
CA ALA A 235 -11.79 -3.55 12.66
C ALA A 235 -11.36 -5.02 12.56
N LEU A 236 -10.47 -5.49 13.43
CA LEU A 236 -10.08 -6.90 13.52
C LEU A 236 -11.29 -7.81 13.77
N TYR A 237 -12.13 -7.45 14.74
CA TYR A 237 -13.31 -8.26 15.08
C TYR A 237 -14.31 -8.34 13.92
N ARG A 238 -14.62 -7.20 13.28
CA ARG A 238 -15.56 -7.14 12.16
C ARG A 238 -15.01 -7.86 10.92
N ARG A 239 -13.70 -7.78 10.67
CA ARG A 239 -13.05 -8.52 9.57
C ARG A 239 -13.07 -10.02 9.82
N ALA A 240 -12.81 -10.46 11.05
CA ALA A 240 -12.94 -11.87 11.44
C ALA A 240 -14.36 -12.40 11.25
N GLN A 241 -15.39 -11.63 11.65
CA GLN A 241 -16.79 -11.97 11.40
C GLN A 241 -17.07 -12.14 9.89
N ALA A 242 -16.57 -11.22 9.05
CA ALA A 242 -16.75 -11.30 7.61
C ALA A 242 -16.05 -12.54 7.01
N HIS A 243 -14.81 -12.84 7.45
CA HIS A 243 -14.09 -14.03 7.02
C HIS A 243 -14.78 -15.33 7.44
N LYS A 244 -15.36 -15.38 8.65
CA LYS A 244 -16.18 -16.53 9.10
C LYS A 244 -17.35 -16.79 8.15
N GLU A 245 -18.09 -15.75 7.76
CA GLU A 245 -19.23 -15.87 6.84
C GLU A 245 -18.78 -16.24 5.41
N LEU A 246 -17.59 -15.78 5.00
CA LEU A 246 -16.94 -16.18 3.75
C LEU A 246 -16.32 -17.59 3.78
N LYS A 247 -16.43 -18.31 4.91
CA LYS A 247 -15.80 -19.62 5.16
C LYS A 247 -14.27 -19.62 5.12
N ASP A 248 -13.64 -18.44 5.19
CA ASP A 248 -12.21 -18.28 5.35
C ASP A 248 -11.85 -18.35 6.84
N LEU A 249 -11.88 -19.57 7.38
CA LEU A 249 -11.63 -19.81 8.80
C LEU A 249 -10.18 -19.49 9.19
N LYS A 250 -9.23 -19.55 8.23
CA LYS A 250 -7.83 -19.24 8.49
C LYS A 250 -7.67 -17.74 8.78
N ALA A 251 -8.11 -16.88 7.87
CA ALA A 251 -8.04 -15.44 8.07
C ALA A 251 -8.85 -14.97 9.29
N CYS A 252 -10.00 -15.60 9.56
CA CYS A 252 -10.78 -15.35 10.77
C CYS A 252 -9.97 -15.61 12.06
N VAL A 253 -9.28 -16.75 12.15
CA VAL A 253 -8.45 -17.10 13.30
C VAL A 253 -7.26 -16.15 13.45
N ASP A 254 -6.61 -15.78 12.34
CA ASP A 254 -5.48 -14.86 12.35
C ASP A 254 -5.87 -13.48 12.89
N ASP A 255 -7.01 -12.93 12.43
CA ASP A 255 -7.55 -11.65 12.93
C ASP A 255 -7.93 -11.71 14.41
N LEU A 256 -8.52 -12.82 14.86
CA LEU A 256 -8.88 -13.01 16.28
C LEU A 256 -7.64 -13.15 17.17
N ASN A 257 -6.59 -13.81 16.70
CA ASN A 257 -5.33 -13.89 17.42
C ASN A 257 -4.66 -12.51 17.54
N LEU A 258 -4.67 -11.70 16.47
CA LEU A 258 -4.20 -10.32 16.53
C LEU A 258 -5.03 -9.49 17.51
N LEU A 259 -6.35 -9.65 17.51
CA LEU A 259 -7.23 -8.96 18.44
C LEU A 259 -6.91 -9.32 19.88
N LEU A 260 -6.76 -10.61 20.19
CA LEU A 260 -6.47 -11.11 21.53
C LEU A 260 -5.06 -10.74 22.03
N LYS A 261 -4.12 -10.40 21.14
CA LYS A 261 -2.85 -9.79 21.54
C LYS A 261 -3.04 -8.38 22.10
N VAL A 262 -4.02 -7.62 21.57
CA VAL A 262 -4.35 -6.26 22.04
C VAL A 262 -5.28 -6.32 23.26
N GLU A 263 -6.32 -7.16 23.20
CA GLU A 263 -7.30 -7.36 24.29
C GLU A 263 -7.43 -8.85 24.66
N PRO A 264 -6.56 -9.39 25.53
CA PRO A 264 -6.58 -10.81 25.88
C PRO A 264 -7.86 -11.30 26.54
N LYS A 265 -8.62 -10.39 27.17
CA LYS A 265 -9.86 -10.70 27.90
C LYS A 265 -11.13 -10.47 27.07
N ASN A 266 -11.00 -10.28 25.75
CA ASN A 266 -12.16 -10.05 24.89
C ASN A 266 -13.00 -11.33 24.71
N THR A 267 -14.11 -11.41 25.45
CA THR A 267 -14.98 -12.60 25.49
C THR A 267 -15.62 -12.94 24.15
N ALA A 268 -15.99 -11.91 23.37
CA ALA A 268 -16.58 -12.08 22.05
C ALA A 268 -15.59 -12.70 21.07
N ALA A 269 -14.34 -12.24 21.08
CA ALA A 269 -13.27 -12.80 20.25
C ALA A 269 -12.93 -14.24 20.64
N LEU A 270 -12.81 -14.54 21.94
CA LEU A 270 -12.57 -15.91 22.44
C LEU A 270 -13.67 -16.87 22.01
N LYS A 271 -14.94 -16.47 22.13
CA LYS A 271 -16.07 -17.29 21.69
C LYS A 271 -16.02 -17.55 20.18
N LEU A 272 -15.79 -16.50 19.38
CA LEU A 272 -15.71 -16.63 17.92
C LEU A 272 -14.55 -17.53 17.49
N LEU A 273 -13.42 -17.45 18.20
CA LEU A 273 -12.24 -18.26 17.95
C LEU A 273 -12.51 -19.75 18.21
N GLN A 274 -13.16 -20.08 19.34
CA GLN A 274 -13.56 -21.45 19.65
C GLN A 274 -14.52 -22.02 18.60
N GLU A 275 -15.49 -21.22 18.13
CA GLU A 275 -16.41 -21.63 17.06
C GLU A 275 -15.67 -21.89 15.74
N ALA A 276 -14.73 -21.02 15.36
CA ALA A 276 -13.94 -21.17 14.14
C ALA A 276 -13.04 -22.42 14.19
N GLN A 277 -12.44 -22.72 15.35
CA GLN A 277 -11.60 -23.91 15.54
C GLN A 277 -12.41 -25.22 15.52
N LYS A 278 -13.62 -25.23 16.08
CA LYS A 278 -14.50 -26.42 16.05
C LYS A 278 -14.91 -26.79 14.63
N LYS A 279 -15.15 -25.81 13.74
CA LYS A 279 -15.52 -26.03 12.33
C LYS A 279 -14.35 -26.45 11.44
N LYS A 280 -13.11 -26.43 11.94
CA LYS A 280 -11.90 -26.86 11.22
C LYS A 280 -11.63 -28.36 11.37
N LYS A 281 -12.25 -29.00 12.38
CA LYS A 281 -12.22 -30.45 12.59
C LYS A 281 -13.40 -31.10 11.87
#